data_AF-A0A3D9BER4-F1
#
_entry.id   AF-A0A3D9BER4-F1
#
_cell.length_a   1.000
_cell.length_b   1.000
_cell.length_c   1.000
_cell.angle_alpha   90.00
_cell.angle_beta   90.00
_cell.angle_gamma   90.00
#
_symmetry.space_group_name_H-M   'P 1'
#
loop_
_entity.id
_entity.type
_entity.pdbx_description
1 polymer ?
#
loop_
_entity_poly.entity_id
_entity_poly.type
_entity_poly.pdbx_seq_one_letter_code
_entity_poly.pdbx_strand_id
1 'polypeptide(L)'
;MKQEVVAIIIQFEKIRLDYKEIYFKNNLSDKKFDGQFINHVDKTIIFLNLNLQNFADNLLNKQIFDRILPTDSINDYNSVLQNYYTQTKSSFIYNFVSIVENYFRNIYSVIFPNNKTRQITITKILKDIFNYFGIAENDEWNALSILLKIRNTIHNNGYYCSKNEMINYKSYIITFINGQPHTAAHFEILADILVDIKNLFLIIHSKIKI
;
A
#
# COMPACT_ATOMS: atom_id res chain seq x y z
N MET A 1 22.59 0.80 0.54
CA MET A 1 21.67 0.98 -0.61
C MET A 1 21.38 -0.29 -1.42
N LYS A 2 22.29 -0.89 -2.22
CA LYS A 2 21.94 -2.11 -3.00
C LYS A 2 21.40 -3.25 -2.13
N GLN A 3 22.11 -3.57 -1.04
CA GLN A 3 21.70 -4.62 -0.09
C GLN A 3 20.36 -4.30 0.58
N GLU A 4 20.10 -3.03 0.93
CA GLU A 4 18.81 -2.59 1.49
C GLU A 4 17.67 -2.80 0.49
N VAL A 5 17.88 -2.43 -0.78
CA VAL A 5 16.86 -2.62 -1.83
C VAL A 5 16.57 -4.11 -2.05
N VAL A 6 17.60 -4.95 -2.05
CA VAL A 6 17.42 -6.40 -2.15
C VAL A 6 16.65 -6.96 -0.94
N ALA A 7 16.93 -6.48 0.27
CA ALA A 7 16.18 -6.89 1.45
C ALA A 7 14.69 -6.51 1.36
N ILE A 8 14.38 -5.31 0.84
CA ILE A 8 13.00 -4.87 0.57
C ILE A 8 12.32 -5.80 -0.45
N ILE A 9 12.99 -6.12 -1.57
CA ILE A 9 12.44 -7.03 -2.60
C ILE A 9 12.10 -8.39 -2.00
N ILE A 10 13.01 -8.97 -1.20
CA ILE A 10 12.79 -10.26 -0.54
C ILE A 10 11.59 -10.19 0.42
N GLN A 11 11.47 -9.13 1.21
CA GLN A 11 10.37 -8.94 2.14
C GLN A 11 9.02 -8.87 1.42
N PHE A 12 8.93 -8.06 0.36
CA PHE A 12 7.70 -7.90 -0.42
C PHE A 12 7.36 -9.16 -1.21
N GLU A 13 8.36 -9.88 -1.73
CA GLU A 13 8.16 -11.16 -2.40
C GLU A 13 7.57 -12.21 -1.45
N LYS A 14 8.05 -12.28 -0.21
CA LYS A 14 7.46 -13.16 0.81
C LYS A 14 5.99 -12.84 1.04
N ILE A 15 5.65 -11.57 1.21
CA ILE A 15 4.26 -11.12 1.38
C ILE A 15 3.41 -11.49 0.16
N ARG A 16 3.95 -11.31 -1.06
CA ARG A 16 3.27 -11.68 -2.30
C ARG A 16 2.92 -13.16 -2.36
N LEU A 17 3.85 -14.03 -1.95
CA LEU A 17 3.62 -15.47 -1.91
C LEU A 17 2.52 -15.84 -0.92
N ASP A 18 2.46 -15.17 0.25
CA ASP A 18 1.35 -15.37 1.20
C ASP A 18 -0.01 -15.00 0.57
N TYR A 19 -0.09 -13.88 -0.16
CA TYR A 19 -1.32 -13.48 -0.86
C TYR A 19 -1.73 -14.52 -1.91
N LYS A 20 -0.78 -15.04 -2.69
CA LYS A 20 -1.03 -16.12 -3.65
C LYS A 20 -1.53 -17.39 -2.99
N GLU A 21 -0.93 -17.78 -1.87
CA GLU A 21 -1.36 -18.94 -1.11
C GLU A 21 -2.82 -18.80 -0.65
N ILE A 22 -3.21 -17.61 -0.16
CA ILE A 22 -4.61 -17.30 0.21
C ILE A 22 -5.54 -17.46 -1.00
N TYR A 23 -5.15 -16.95 -2.17
CA TYR A 23 -5.95 -17.07 -3.39
C TYR A 23 -6.27 -18.53 -3.72
N PHE A 24 -5.24 -19.39 -3.75
CA PHE A 24 -5.42 -20.80 -4.10
C PHE A 24 -6.12 -21.60 -3.00
N LYS A 25 -5.75 -21.40 -1.72
CA LYS A 25 -6.36 -22.12 -0.61
C LYS A 25 -7.86 -21.86 -0.45
N ASN A 26 -8.31 -20.64 -0.76
CA ASN A 26 -9.72 -20.27 -0.65
C ASN A 26 -10.48 -20.42 -1.99
N ASN A 27 -9.87 -21.02 -3.02
CA ASN A 27 -10.47 -21.18 -4.36
C ASN A 27 -11.06 -19.86 -4.89
N LEU A 28 -10.33 -18.76 -4.71
CA LEU A 28 -10.79 -17.46 -5.18
C LEU A 28 -10.83 -17.41 -6.71
N SER A 29 -11.62 -16.48 -7.25
CA SER A 29 -11.80 -16.31 -8.69
C SER A 29 -11.64 -14.86 -9.10
N ASP A 30 -10.97 -14.63 -10.23
CA ASP A 30 -10.78 -13.32 -10.88
C ASP A 30 -12.11 -12.67 -11.30
N LYS A 31 -13.21 -13.42 -11.27
CA LYS A 31 -14.56 -12.92 -11.55
C LYS A 31 -15.25 -12.32 -10.33
N LYS A 32 -14.77 -12.64 -9.12
CA LYS A 32 -15.31 -12.11 -7.85
C LYS A 32 -14.36 -11.05 -7.29
N PHE A 33 -14.92 -10.07 -6.57
CA PHE A 33 -14.14 -8.95 -6.04
C PHE A 33 -13.04 -9.40 -5.06
N ASP A 34 -13.24 -10.48 -4.30
CA ASP A 34 -12.21 -11.06 -3.41
C ASP A 34 -10.99 -11.55 -4.20
N GLY A 35 -11.20 -12.31 -5.28
CA GLY A 35 -10.10 -12.78 -6.12
C GLY A 35 -9.44 -11.65 -6.90
N GLN A 36 -10.23 -10.67 -7.37
CA GLN A 36 -9.70 -9.46 -8.01
C GLN A 36 -8.80 -8.65 -7.06
N PHE A 37 -9.20 -8.50 -5.80
CA PHE A 37 -8.40 -7.83 -4.79
C PHE A 37 -7.03 -8.49 -4.64
N ILE A 38 -6.98 -9.80 -4.39
CA ILE A 38 -5.72 -10.52 -4.21
C ILE A 38 -4.84 -10.45 -5.47
N ASN A 39 -5.43 -10.62 -6.65
CA ASN A 39 -4.69 -10.53 -7.91
C ASN A 39 -4.12 -9.14 -8.19
N HIS A 40 -4.86 -8.08 -7.86
CA HIS A 40 -4.37 -6.72 -8.05
C HIS A 40 -3.24 -6.41 -7.07
N VAL A 41 -3.34 -6.86 -5.82
CA VAL A 41 -2.22 -6.77 -4.86
C VAL A 41 -1.00 -7.52 -5.39
N ASP A 42 -1.13 -8.76 -5.87
CA ASP A 42 -0.03 -9.53 -6.46
C ASP A 42 0.66 -8.75 -7.60
N LYS A 43 -0.12 -8.25 -8.56
CA LYS A 43 0.41 -7.47 -9.70
C LYS A 43 1.10 -6.19 -9.26
N THR A 44 0.55 -5.49 -8.26
CA THR A 44 1.17 -4.28 -7.70
C THR A 44 2.50 -4.58 -7.01
N ILE A 45 2.62 -5.70 -6.30
CA ILE A 45 3.90 -6.11 -5.70
C ILE A 45 4.90 -6.56 -6.78
N ILE A 46 4.47 -7.30 -7.81
CA ILE A 46 5.33 -7.64 -8.96
C ILE A 46 5.91 -6.37 -9.58
N PHE A 47 5.07 -5.37 -9.84
CA PHE A 47 5.51 -4.11 -10.43
C PHE A 47 6.50 -3.35 -9.53
N LEU A 48 6.26 -3.32 -8.21
CA LEU A 48 7.21 -2.76 -7.26
C LEU A 48 8.57 -3.48 -7.32
N ASN A 49 8.56 -4.81 -7.19
CA ASN A 49 9.78 -5.62 -7.20
C ASN A 49 10.55 -5.48 -8.51
N LEU A 50 9.86 -5.41 -9.66
CA LEU A 50 10.48 -5.18 -10.96
C LEU A 50 11.27 -3.84 -10.99
N ASN A 51 10.64 -2.76 -10.53
CA ASN A 51 11.28 -1.44 -10.50
C ASN A 51 12.45 -1.40 -9.52
N LEU A 52 12.30 -2.00 -8.33
CA LEU A 52 13.36 -2.07 -7.33
C LEU A 52 14.54 -2.93 -7.80
N GLN A 53 14.28 -4.04 -8.50
CA GLN A 53 15.33 -4.88 -9.07
C GLN A 53 16.11 -4.13 -10.14
N ASN A 54 15.40 -3.47 -11.07
CA ASN A 54 16.03 -2.64 -12.09
C ASN A 54 16.87 -1.51 -11.47
N PHE A 55 16.36 -0.89 -10.41
CA PHE A 55 17.10 0.12 -9.65
C PHE A 55 18.40 -0.44 -9.06
N ALA A 56 18.33 -1.61 -8.41
CA ALA A 56 19.46 -2.25 -7.75
C ALA A 56 20.53 -2.77 -8.71
N ASP A 57 20.14 -3.26 -9.88
CA ASP A 57 21.05 -3.90 -10.83
C ASP A 57 21.61 -2.94 -11.87
N ASN A 58 20.80 -2.00 -12.34
CA ASN A 58 21.16 -1.14 -13.47
C ASN A 58 21.37 0.31 -13.03
N LEU A 59 20.40 0.90 -12.34
CA LEU A 59 20.39 2.34 -12.13
C LEU A 59 21.43 2.80 -11.10
N LEU A 60 21.71 1.99 -10.08
CA LEU A 60 22.76 2.24 -9.06
C LEU A 60 24.18 2.33 -9.61
N ASN A 61 24.43 1.89 -10.85
CA ASN A 61 25.73 2.02 -11.51
C ASN A 61 25.66 3.15 -12.54
N LYS A 62 26.31 4.28 -12.27
CA LYS A 62 26.31 5.44 -13.17
C LYS A 62 26.77 5.10 -14.59
N GLN A 63 27.77 4.24 -14.76
CA GLN A 63 28.25 3.86 -16.09
C GLN A 63 27.20 3.09 -16.89
N ILE A 64 26.38 2.26 -16.22
CA ILE A 64 25.26 1.55 -16.86
C ILE A 64 24.14 2.54 -17.14
N PHE A 65 23.82 3.40 -16.18
CA PHE A 65 22.80 4.44 -16.32
C PHE A 65 23.08 5.39 -17.50
N ASP A 66 24.29 5.94 -17.59
CA ASP A 66 24.69 6.90 -18.63
C ASP A 66 24.66 6.30 -20.04
N ARG A 67 24.77 4.97 -20.17
CA ARG A 67 24.60 4.29 -21.48
C ARG A 67 23.16 4.36 -21.99
N ILE A 68 22.20 4.57 -21.09
CA ILE A 68 20.77 4.63 -21.40
C ILE A 68 20.31 6.09 -21.45
N LEU A 69 20.64 6.86 -20.40
CA LEU A 69 20.26 8.25 -20.21
C LEU A 69 21.46 9.02 -19.64
N PRO A 70 22.29 9.65 -20.50
CA PRO A 70 23.43 10.43 -20.04
C PRO A 70 23.01 11.59 -19.13
N THR A 71 23.73 11.79 -18.02
CA THR A 71 23.56 12.95 -17.13
C THR A 71 24.79 13.84 -17.15
N ASP A 72 24.59 15.15 -17.12
CA ASP A 72 25.66 16.16 -17.19
C ASP A 72 26.56 16.16 -15.94
N SER A 73 26.03 15.76 -14.77
CA SER A 73 26.77 15.73 -13.52
C SER A 73 26.42 14.54 -12.62
N ILE A 74 27.28 14.28 -11.63
CA ILE A 74 27.00 13.30 -10.57
C ILE A 74 25.78 13.70 -9.71
N ASN A 75 25.55 15.01 -9.57
CA ASN A 75 24.42 15.52 -8.79
C ASN A 75 23.09 15.26 -9.52
N ASP A 76 23.07 15.46 -10.84
CA ASP A 76 21.88 15.16 -11.65
C ASP A 76 21.57 13.67 -11.63
N TYR A 77 22.59 12.83 -11.78
CA TYR A 77 22.46 11.37 -11.62
C TYR A 77 21.86 10.99 -10.26
N ASN A 78 22.42 11.50 -9.15
CA ASN A 78 21.91 11.21 -7.81
C ASN A 78 20.48 11.70 -7.61
N SER A 79 20.14 12.89 -8.13
CA SER A 79 18.78 13.45 -8.08
C SER A 79 17.79 12.55 -8.84
N VAL A 80 18.14 12.11 -10.05
CA VAL A 80 17.30 11.20 -10.84
C VAL A 80 17.10 9.86 -10.12
N LEU A 81 18.14 9.30 -9.48
CA LEU A 81 17.99 8.07 -8.68
C LEU A 81 17.03 8.24 -7.51
N GLN A 82 17.15 9.32 -6.74
CA GLN A 82 16.26 9.58 -5.61
C GLN A 82 14.83 9.78 -6.08
N ASN A 83 14.64 10.47 -7.21
CA ASN A 83 13.32 10.65 -7.82
C ASN A 83 12.73 9.33 -8.31
N TYR A 84 13.50 8.47 -8.98
CA TYR A 84 13.04 7.15 -9.43
C TYR A 84 12.61 6.28 -8.24
N TYR A 85 13.43 6.23 -7.19
CA TYR A 85 13.13 5.47 -5.98
C TYR A 85 11.86 5.98 -5.27
N THR A 86 11.73 7.29 -5.15
CA THR A 86 10.55 7.94 -4.56
C THR A 86 9.30 7.72 -5.39
N GLN A 87 9.37 7.87 -6.72
CA GLN A 87 8.24 7.65 -7.62
C GLN A 87 7.80 6.19 -7.64
N THR A 88 8.74 5.25 -7.60
CA THR A 88 8.45 3.80 -7.49
C THR A 88 7.62 3.53 -6.23
N LYS A 89 8.04 4.08 -5.09
CA LYS A 89 7.31 3.95 -3.82
C LYS A 89 5.94 4.61 -3.85
N SER A 90 5.85 5.84 -4.36
CA SER A 90 4.58 6.57 -4.47
C SER A 90 3.59 5.87 -5.40
N SER A 91 4.06 5.34 -6.54
CA SER A 91 3.23 4.57 -7.48
C SER A 91 2.66 3.31 -6.82
N PHE A 92 3.49 2.58 -6.07
CA PHE A 92 3.03 1.44 -5.27
C PHE A 92 1.93 1.85 -4.29
N ILE A 93 2.14 2.91 -3.50
CA ILE A 93 1.16 3.40 -2.52
C ILE A 93 -0.16 3.77 -3.20
N TYR A 94 -0.12 4.53 -4.30
CA TYR A 94 -1.34 4.95 -5.01
C TYR A 94 -2.14 3.77 -5.55
N ASN A 95 -1.45 2.82 -6.20
CA ASN A 95 -2.08 1.61 -6.73
C ASN A 95 -2.68 0.78 -5.60
N PHE A 96 -1.92 0.58 -4.52
CA PHE A 96 -2.37 -0.23 -3.40
C PHE A 96 -3.57 0.38 -2.68
N VAL A 97 -3.56 1.70 -2.40
CA VAL A 97 -4.73 2.40 -1.84
C VAL A 97 -5.95 2.24 -2.74
N SER A 98 -5.79 2.41 -4.06
CA SER A 98 -6.90 2.27 -5.00
C SER A 98 -7.52 0.87 -4.97
N ILE A 99 -6.68 -0.16 -4.88
CA ILE A 99 -7.11 -1.57 -4.77
C ILE A 99 -7.90 -1.79 -3.47
N VAL A 100 -7.35 -1.34 -2.35
CA VAL A 100 -7.96 -1.45 -1.02
C VAL A 100 -9.30 -0.71 -0.97
N GLU A 101 -9.35 0.54 -1.42
CA GLU A 101 -10.59 1.33 -1.45
C GLU A 101 -11.67 0.65 -2.29
N ASN A 102 -11.31 0.13 -3.47
CA ASN A 102 -12.25 -0.56 -4.34
C ASN A 102 -12.79 -1.85 -3.69
N TYR A 103 -11.92 -2.61 -3.04
CA TYR A 103 -12.31 -3.81 -2.30
C TYR A 103 -13.36 -3.50 -1.21
N PHE A 104 -13.08 -2.52 -0.35
CA PHE A 104 -14.02 -2.11 0.70
C PHE A 104 -15.31 -1.52 0.16
N ARG A 105 -15.28 -0.81 -0.98
CA ARG A 105 -16.49 -0.34 -1.66
C ARG A 105 -17.34 -1.50 -2.16
N ASN A 106 -16.73 -2.55 -2.73
CA ASN A 106 -17.47 -3.74 -3.17
C ASN A 106 -18.12 -4.46 -1.99
N ILE A 107 -17.38 -4.65 -0.88
CA ILE A 107 -17.92 -5.21 0.37
C ILE A 107 -19.11 -4.38 0.85
N TYR A 108 -18.95 -3.06 0.90
CA TYR A 108 -20.01 -2.16 1.35
C TYR A 108 -21.28 -2.29 0.51
N SER A 109 -21.14 -2.38 -0.82
CA SER A 109 -22.26 -2.58 -1.74
C SER A 109 -22.96 -3.92 -1.56
N VAL A 110 -22.27 -4.96 -1.10
CA VAL A 110 -22.88 -6.26 -0.77
C VAL A 110 -23.67 -6.17 0.55
N ILE A 111 -23.10 -5.52 1.57
CA ILE A 111 -23.72 -5.43 2.90
C ILE A 111 -24.89 -4.43 2.92
N PHE A 112 -24.74 -3.30 2.22
CA PHE A 112 -25.67 -2.18 2.20
C PHE A 112 -26.12 -1.86 0.76
N PRO A 113 -26.85 -2.77 0.09
CA PRO A 113 -27.16 -2.66 -1.35
C PRO A 113 -27.99 -1.43 -1.73
N ASN A 114 -28.73 -0.86 -0.78
CA ASN A 114 -29.57 0.33 -1.00
C ASN A 114 -28.81 1.66 -0.87
N ASN A 115 -27.55 1.64 -0.42
CA ASN A 115 -26.75 2.84 -0.24
C ASN A 115 -26.01 3.21 -1.52
N LYS A 116 -25.94 4.51 -1.84
CA LYS A 116 -25.13 5.03 -2.95
C LYS A 116 -23.64 5.06 -2.57
N THR A 117 -22.97 3.90 -2.60
CA THR A 117 -21.56 3.71 -2.16
C THR A 117 -20.59 4.75 -2.70
N ARG A 118 -20.76 5.21 -3.95
CA ARG A 118 -19.87 6.19 -4.59
C ARG A 118 -19.92 7.58 -3.94
N GLN A 119 -20.98 7.93 -3.22
CA GLN A 119 -21.13 9.22 -2.55
C GLN A 119 -20.62 9.19 -1.10
N ILE A 120 -20.17 8.03 -0.62
CA ILE A 120 -19.73 7.82 0.75
C ILE A 120 -18.20 7.86 0.79
N THR A 121 -17.65 8.60 1.76
CA THR A 121 -16.21 8.67 2.01
C THR A 121 -15.68 7.31 2.42
N ILE A 122 -14.43 6.99 2.02
CA ILE A 122 -13.84 5.69 2.36
C ILE A 122 -13.77 5.49 3.89
N THR A 123 -13.44 6.54 4.65
CA THR A 123 -13.40 6.47 6.12
C THR A 123 -14.75 6.06 6.71
N LYS A 124 -15.86 6.55 6.17
CA LYS A 124 -17.20 6.15 6.63
C LYS A 124 -17.50 4.70 6.23
N ILE A 125 -17.17 4.29 5.01
CA ILE A 125 -17.32 2.90 4.55
C ILE A 125 -16.60 1.93 5.49
N LEU A 126 -15.35 2.24 5.86
CA LEU A 126 -14.56 1.41 6.77
C LEU A 126 -15.21 1.30 8.15
N LYS A 127 -15.66 2.42 8.74
CA LYS A 127 -16.35 2.43 10.04
C LYS A 127 -17.60 1.56 10.02
N ASP A 128 -18.43 1.73 9.01
CA ASP A 128 -19.68 0.99 8.87
C ASP A 128 -19.42 -0.52 8.71
N ILE A 129 -18.41 -0.91 7.93
CA ILE A 129 -18.00 -2.32 7.75
C ILE A 129 -17.47 -2.92 9.06
N PHE A 130 -16.58 -2.20 9.75
CA PHE A 130 -16.02 -2.66 11.03
C PHE A 130 -17.12 -2.84 12.07
N ASN A 131 -18.04 -1.88 12.17
CA ASN A 131 -19.21 -1.98 13.04
C ASN A 131 -20.10 -3.16 12.67
N TYR A 132 -20.41 -3.35 11.38
CA TYR A 132 -21.25 -4.45 10.90
C TYR A 132 -20.67 -5.82 11.26
N PHE A 133 -19.35 -5.99 11.14
CA PHE A 133 -18.67 -7.24 11.45
C PHE A 133 -18.18 -7.36 12.90
N GLY A 134 -18.38 -6.34 13.74
CA GLY A 134 -17.83 -6.29 15.10
C GLY A 134 -16.30 -6.41 15.14
N ILE A 135 -15.60 -5.74 14.22
CA ILE A 135 -14.13 -5.68 14.18
C ILE A 135 -13.68 -4.52 15.07
N ALA A 136 -12.81 -4.81 16.04
CA ALA A 136 -12.25 -3.78 16.92
C ALA A 136 -11.27 -2.86 16.16
N GLU A 137 -11.14 -1.61 16.62
CA GLU A 137 -10.10 -0.70 16.14
C GLU A 137 -8.73 -1.10 16.74
N ASN A 138 -8.01 -1.98 16.04
CA ASN A 138 -6.70 -2.52 16.40
C ASN A 138 -5.65 -2.23 15.31
N ASP A 139 -4.58 -3.02 15.22
CA ASP A 139 -3.52 -2.80 14.22
C ASP A 139 -4.04 -2.85 12.77
N GLU A 140 -5.00 -3.71 12.42
CA GLU A 140 -5.62 -3.73 11.09
C GLU A 140 -6.35 -2.42 10.75
N TRP A 141 -7.04 -1.83 11.74
CA TRP A 141 -7.65 -0.51 11.59
C TRP A 141 -6.59 0.59 11.42
N ASN A 142 -5.56 0.55 12.26
CA ASN A 142 -4.46 1.51 12.20
C ASN A 142 -3.73 1.45 10.87
N ALA A 143 -3.48 0.26 10.32
CA ALA A 143 -2.86 0.06 9.01
C ALA A 143 -3.63 0.78 7.90
N LEU A 144 -4.96 0.62 7.84
CA LEU A 144 -5.81 1.36 6.89
C LEU A 144 -5.79 2.87 7.12
N SER A 145 -5.90 3.28 8.38
CA SER A 145 -5.88 4.69 8.77
C SER A 145 -4.58 5.38 8.32
N ILE A 146 -3.44 4.73 8.57
CA ILE A 146 -2.10 5.18 8.17
C ILE A 146 -1.99 5.21 6.65
N LEU A 147 -2.40 4.14 5.94
CA LEU A 147 -2.32 4.07 4.49
C LEU A 147 -3.09 5.20 3.79
N LEU A 148 -4.31 5.49 4.26
CA LEU A 148 -5.13 6.59 3.74
C LEU A 148 -4.50 7.95 4.01
N LYS A 149 -3.89 8.14 5.18
CA LYS A 149 -3.19 9.38 5.54
C LYS A 149 -1.94 9.59 4.71
N ILE A 150 -1.14 8.55 4.50
CA ILE A 150 0.01 8.56 3.58
C ILE A 150 -0.44 9.05 2.21
N ARG A 151 -1.45 8.40 1.62
CA ARG A 151 -1.97 8.77 0.29
C ARG A 151 -2.46 10.21 0.24
N ASN A 152 -3.16 10.69 1.27
CA ASN A 152 -3.61 12.08 1.33
C ASN A 152 -2.46 13.08 1.44
N THR A 153 -1.41 12.76 2.19
CA THR A 153 -0.20 13.58 2.25
C THR A 153 0.51 13.65 0.90
N ILE A 154 0.61 12.54 0.15
CA ILE A 154 1.22 12.56 -1.20
C ILE A 154 0.38 13.43 -2.15
N HIS A 155 -0.96 13.36 -2.08
CA HIS A 155 -1.83 14.25 -2.87
C HIS A 155 -1.65 15.73 -2.54
N ASN A 156 -1.29 16.06 -1.30
CA ASN A 156 -1.05 17.42 -0.83
C ASN A 156 0.43 17.83 -1.00
N ASN A 157 1.07 17.41 -2.08
CA ASN A 157 2.49 17.68 -2.38
C ASN A 157 3.45 17.27 -1.26
N GLY A 158 3.12 16.22 -0.51
CA GLY A 158 3.95 15.70 0.56
C GLY A 158 3.69 16.32 1.94
N TYR A 159 2.67 17.17 2.11
CA TYR A 159 2.33 17.79 3.39
C TYR A 159 1.04 17.25 3.99
N TYR A 160 1.05 16.97 5.28
CA TYR A 160 -0.18 16.59 5.99
C TYR A 160 -1.01 17.84 6.34
N CYS A 161 -2.28 17.88 5.92
CA CYS A 161 -3.12 19.09 6.01
C CYS A 161 -4.32 18.94 6.97
N SER A 162 -4.28 17.97 7.88
CA SER A 162 -5.35 17.73 8.87
C SER A 162 -4.85 17.98 10.29
N LYS A 163 -5.68 17.76 11.31
CA LYS A 163 -5.28 17.99 12.72
C LYS A 163 -4.15 17.05 13.11
N ASN A 164 -3.24 17.54 13.95
CA ASN A 164 -2.15 16.75 14.50
C ASN A 164 -2.69 15.49 15.17
N GLU A 165 -2.02 14.38 14.93
CA GLU A 165 -2.41 13.09 15.47
C GLU A 165 -1.21 12.17 15.62
N MET A 166 -1.36 11.20 16.49
CA MET A 166 -0.40 10.15 16.77
C MET A 166 -1.13 8.82 16.72
N ILE A 167 -0.59 7.87 15.97
CA ILE A 167 -1.13 6.52 15.82
C ILE A 167 -0.07 5.55 16.34
N ASN A 168 -0.43 4.80 17.38
CA ASN A 168 0.36 3.67 17.85
C ASN A 168 0.03 2.48 16.96
N TYR A 169 1.03 1.97 16.24
CA TYR A 169 0.87 0.90 15.28
C TYR A 169 2.01 -0.10 15.44
N LYS A 170 1.70 -1.30 15.94
CA LYS A 170 2.72 -2.28 16.36
C LYS A 170 3.76 -1.63 17.29
N SER A 171 5.05 -1.70 16.94
CA SER A 171 6.16 -1.06 17.65
C SER A 171 6.44 0.38 17.20
N TYR A 172 5.62 0.95 16.31
CA TYR A 172 5.81 2.28 15.75
C TYR A 172 4.88 3.30 16.42
N ILE A 173 5.44 4.48 16.69
CA ILE A 173 4.67 5.68 16.99
C ILE A 173 4.72 6.55 15.74
N ILE A 174 3.60 6.61 15.01
CA ILE A 174 3.50 7.35 13.76
C ILE A 174 2.81 8.67 14.03
N THR A 175 3.51 9.78 13.76
CA THR A 175 2.99 11.12 13.98
C THR A 175 2.67 11.78 12.65
N PHE A 176 1.46 12.34 12.53
CA PHE A 176 1.07 13.21 11.44
C PHE A 176 0.89 14.63 11.99
N ILE A 177 1.74 15.55 11.57
CA ILE A 177 1.76 16.94 12.05
C ILE A 177 1.33 17.85 10.91
N ASN A 178 0.36 18.74 11.16
CA ASN A 178 -0.14 19.69 10.19
C ASN A 178 1.00 20.54 9.62
N GLY A 179 1.06 20.66 8.30
CA GLY A 179 2.08 21.42 7.60
C GLY A 179 3.44 20.73 7.53
N GLN A 180 3.55 19.47 7.95
CA GLN A 180 4.79 18.70 7.90
C GLN A 180 4.66 17.47 6.98
N PRO A 181 5.78 17.02 6.37
CA PRO A 181 5.86 15.69 5.80
C PRO A 181 5.66 14.61 6.86
N HIS A 182 5.07 13.48 6.48
CA HIS A 182 5.00 12.31 7.37
C HIS A 182 6.27 11.46 7.28
N THR A 183 6.53 10.65 8.30
CA THR A 183 7.55 9.58 8.28
C THR A 183 6.95 8.20 8.02
N ALA A 184 5.66 8.10 7.74
CA ALA A 184 4.96 6.81 7.71
C ALA A 184 5.21 5.95 6.44
N ALA A 185 5.73 6.53 5.36
CA ALA A 185 5.92 5.83 4.07
C ALA A 185 7.30 5.16 3.94
N HIS A 186 7.80 4.52 5.00
CA HIS A 186 8.96 3.62 4.89
C HIS A 186 8.53 2.25 4.37
N PHE A 187 9.39 1.57 3.60
CA PHE A 187 9.05 0.25 3.04
C PHE A 187 8.72 -0.79 4.12
N GLU A 188 9.38 -0.72 5.27
CA GLU A 188 9.08 -1.57 6.44
C GLU A 188 7.63 -1.39 6.92
N ILE A 189 7.21 -0.14 7.14
CA ILE A 189 5.83 0.18 7.54
C ILE A 189 4.84 -0.24 6.46
N LEU A 190 5.15 -0.02 5.18
CA LEU A 190 4.29 -0.44 4.06
C LEU A 190 4.14 -1.96 3.97
N ALA A 191 5.21 -2.71 4.26
CA ALA A 191 5.17 -4.16 4.34
C ALA A 191 4.29 -4.64 5.51
N ASP A 192 4.41 -4.01 6.67
CA ASP A 192 3.53 -4.30 7.81
C ASP A 192 2.05 -4.00 7.51
N ILE A 193 1.78 -2.88 6.84
CA ILE A 193 0.44 -2.51 6.39
C ILE A 193 -0.14 -3.55 5.42
N LEU A 194 0.67 -4.05 4.47
CA LEU A 194 0.24 -5.14 3.58
C LEU A 194 -0.16 -6.39 4.37
N VAL A 195 0.64 -6.77 5.37
CA VAL A 195 0.35 -7.95 6.21
C VAL A 195 -0.96 -7.76 6.98
N ASP A 196 -1.21 -6.60 7.55
CA ASP A 196 -2.43 -6.38 8.33
C ASP A 196 -3.66 -6.23 7.43
N ILE A 197 -3.52 -5.64 6.24
CA ILE A 197 -4.59 -5.61 5.24
C ILE A 197 -4.92 -7.03 4.74
N LYS A 198 -3.93 -7.91 4.60
CA LYS A 198 -4.13 -9.34 4.33
C LYS A 198 -4.91 -10.02 5.46
N ASN A 199 -4.55 -9.75 6.72
CA ASN A 199 -5.27 -10.30 7.88
C ASN A 199 -6.72 -9.82 7.91
N LEU A 200 -6.93 -8.53 7.65
CA LEU A 200 -8.26 -7.95 7.56
C LEU A 200 -9.09 -8.55 6.42
N PHE A 201 -8.47 -8.82 5.26
CA PHE A 201 -9.11 -9.56 4.19
C PHE A 201 -9.61 -10.92 4.68
N LEU A 202 -8.79 -11.70 5.38
CA LEU A 202 -9.19 -13.01 5.90
C LEU A 202 -10.32 -12.93 6.93
N ILE A 203 -10.25 -11.95 7.85
CA ILE A 203 -11.30 -11.71 8.85
C ILE A 203 -12.63 -11.42 8.13
N ILE A 204 -12.62 -10.52 7.15
CA ILE A 204 -13.84 -10.14 6.44
C ILE A 204 -14.34 -11.27 5.56
N HIS A 205 -13.46 -11.91 4.78
CA HIS A 205 -13.81 -13.02 3.90
C HIS A 205 -14.46 -14.18 4.67
N SER A 206 -13.99 -14.49 5.88
CA SER A 206 -14.60 -15.51 6.73
C SER A 206 -16.03 -15.17 7.20
N LYS A 207 -16.38 -13.87 7.23
CA LYS A 207 -17.67 -13.36 7.69
C LYS A 207 -18.65 -13.06 6.56
N ILE A 208 -18.16 -12.73 5.36
CA ILE A 208 -19.02 -12.53 4.21
C ILE A 208 -19.41 -13.91 3.66
N LYS A 209 -20.63 -14.35 3.98
CA LYS A 209 -21.26 -15.47 3.28
C LYS A 209 -21.72 -14.99 1.90
N ILE A 210 -20.90 -15.21 0.86
CA ILE A 210 -21.30 -15.03 -0.56
C ILE A 210 -21.59 -16.38 -1.20
#